data_AF-A0A2W2CV56-F1
#
_entry.id   AF-A0A2W2CV56-F1
#
_cell.length_a   1.000
_cell.length_b   1.000
_cell.length_c   1.000
_cell.angle_alpha   90.00
_cell.angle_beta   90.00
_cell.angle_gamma   90.00
#
_symmetry.space_group_name_H-M   'P 1'
#
loop_
_entity.id
_entity.type
_entity.pdbx_description
1 polymer ?
#
loop_
_entity_poly.entity_id
_entity_poly.type
_entity_poly.pdbx_seq_one_letter_code
_entity_poly.pdbx_strand_id
1 'polypeptide(L)'
;PTTALAVATYLPLAAPVIGSVVWATRAGHGGHRLPALSGEEEEDSGVVQRDDDRHWFLAGTVYANRHDPALVLHARFGQSWTLNLGHPVTWAILAVLAGAMLLAALGVIELPERQSLL
;
A
#
# COMPACT_ATOMS: atom_id res chain seq x y z
N PRO A 1 -29.82 -1.74 -26.62
CA PRO A 1 -29.53 -3.20 -26.50
C PRO A 1 -30.70 -3.86 -25.77
N THR A 2 -31.15 -5.05 -26.20
CA THR A 2 -32.08 -5.85 -25.40
C THR A 2 -31.43 -6.19 -24.06
N THR A 3 -32.20 -6.22 -22.97
CA THR A 3 -31.70 -6.53 -21.61
C THR A 3 -30.88 -7.81 -21.56
N ALA A 4 -31.24 -8.81 -22.37
CA ALA A 4 -30.52 -10.07 -22.53
C ALA A 4 -29.08 -9.88 -23.07
N LEU A 5 -28.89 -9.03 -24.08
CA LEU A 5 -27.55 -8.76 -24.64
C LEU A 5 -26.68 -8.01 -23.63
N ALA A 6 -27.26 -7.10 -22.85
CA ALA A 6 -26.53 -6.40 -21.79
C ALA A 6 -26.03 -7.39 -20.72
N VAL A 7 -26.88 -8.31 -20.26
CA VAL A 7 -26.49 -9.34 -19.29
C VAL A 7 -25.39 -10.24 -19.86
N ALA A 8 -25.53 -10.70 -21.10
CA ALA A 8 -24.52 -11.54 -21.76
C ALA A 8 -23.14 -10.86 -21.85
N THR A 9 -23.10 -9.54 -22.02
CA THR A 9 -21.86 -8.77 -22.10
C THR A 9 -21.26 -8.47 -20.71
N TYR A 10 -22.08 -8.03 -19.76
CA TYR A 10 -21.57 -7.53 -18.47
C TYR A 10 -21.32 -8.63 -17.43
N LEU A 11 -22.07 -9.73 -17.46
CA LEU A 11 -21.91 -10.84 -16.51
C LEU A 11 -20.49 -11.46 -16.50
N PRO A 12 -19.88 -11.82 -17.66
CA PRO A 12 -18.53 -12.36 -17.66
C PRO A 12 -17.45 -11.35 -17.24
N LEU A 13 -17.73 -10.04 -17.33
CA LEU A 13 -16.83 -8.98 -16.84
C LEU A 13 -16.99 -8.76 -15.34
N ALA A 14 -18.20 -8.84 -14.81
CA ALA A 14 -18.49 -8.63 -13.39
C ALA A 14 -18.07 -9.83 -12.52
N ALA A 15 -18.22 -11.05 -13.03
CA ALA A 15 -17.90 -12.28 -12.31
C ALA A 15 -16.46 -12.32 -11.73
N PRO A 16 -15.39 -12.04 -12.49
CA PRO A 16 -14.03 -12.04 -11.95
C PRO A 16 -13.84 -10.93 -10.90
N VAL A 17 -14.40 -9.73 -11.10
CA VAL A 17 -14.30 -8.63 -10.13
C VAL A 17 -14.95 -9.02 -8.80
N ILE A 18 -16.17 -9.55 -8.85
CA ILE A 18 -16.88 -10.03 -7.66
C ILE A 18 -16.10 -11.18 -7.01
N GLY A 19 -15.62 -12.13 -7.80
CA GLY A 19 -14.80 -13.25 -7.33
C GLY A 19 -13.54 -12.78 -6.60
N SER A 20 -12.81 -11.81 -7.15
CA SER A 20 -11.61 -11.21 -6.53
C SER A 20 -11.94 -10.49 -5.22
N VAL A 21 -13.04 -9.75 -5.15
CA VAL A 21 -13.47 -9.07 -3.91
C VAL A 21 -13.84 -10.08 -2.82
N VAL A 22 -14.60 -11.12 -3.18
CA VAL A 22 -14.96 -12.19 -2.23
C VAL A 22 -13.73 -12.95 -1.77
N TRP A 23 -12.80 -13.25 -2.67
CA TRP A 23 -11.56 -13.94 -2.32
C TRP A 23 -10.67 -13.09 -1.41
N ALA A 24 -10.44 -11.82 -1.74
CA ALA A 24 -9.60 -10.92 -0.94
C ALA A 24 -10.15 -10.73 0.49
N THR A 25 -11.47 -10.63 0.63
CA THR A 25 -12.13 -10.52 1.95
C THR A 25 -12.04 -11.81 2.77
N ARG A 26 -12.05 -12.98 2.11
CA ARG A 26 -11.91 -14.29 2.77
C ARG A 26 -10.47 -14.63 3.14
N ALA A 27 -9.52 -14.49 2.21
CA ALA A 27 -8.09 -14.68 2.46
C ALA A 27 -7.56 -13.67 3.49
N GLY A 28 -8.24 -12.52 3.61
CA GLY A 28 -7.82 -11.43 4.46
C GLY A 28 -6.62 -10.70 3.88
N HIS A 29 -6.43 -9.46 4.33
CA HIS A 29 -5.34 -8.64 3.83
C HIS A 29 -3.98 -9.23 4.25
N GLY A 30 -3.07 -9.39 3.28
CA GLY A 30 -1.80 -10.08 3.50
C GLY A 30 -1.91 -11.59 3.71
N GLY A 31 -3.09 -12.21 3.51
CA GLY A 31 -3.28 -13.65 3.66
C GLY A 31 -3.45 -14.16 5.09
N HIS A 32 -3.60 -13.28 6.09
CA HIS A 32 -3.66 -13.68 7.51
C HIS A 32 -4.84 -14.60 7.90
N ARG A 33 -5.83 -14.83 7.01
CA ARG A 33 -6.97 -15.75 7.23
C ARG A 33 -6.84 -17.03 6.39
N LEU A 34 -5.73 -17.20 5.67
CA LEU A 34 -5.45 -18.43 4.96
C LEU A 34 -5.19 -19.55 5.98
N PRO A 35 -5.71 -20.76 5.76
CA PRO A 35 -5.35 -21.90 6.58
C PRO A 35 -3.86 -22.19 6.39
N ALA A 36 -3.20 -22.60 7.47
CA ALA A 36 -1.83 -23.09 7.41
C ALA A 36 -1.77 -24.28 6.43
N LEU A 37 -0.80 -24.25 5.51
CA LEU A 37 -0.54 -25.35 4.60
C LEU A 37 0.16 -26.48 5.34
N SER A 38 -0.01 -27.72 4.85
CA SER A 38 0.67 -28.88 5.39
C SER A 38 2.20 -28.70 5.30
N GLY A 39 2.86 -28.59 6.46
CA GLY A 39 4.31 -28.34 6.57
C GLY A 39 4.69 -26.95 7.10
N GLU A 40 3.75 -26.00 7.23
CA GLU A 40 4.02 -24.68 7.82
C GLU A 40 4.04 -24.68 9.35
N GLU A 41 3.46 -25.71 10.00
CA GLU A 41 3.45 -25.85 11.47
C GLU A 41 4.84 -26.12 12.07
N GLU A 42 5.83 -26.44 11.23
CA GLU A 42 7.19 -26.84 11.67
C GLU A 42 8.24 -25.73 11.46
N GLU A 43 7.91 -24.64 10.75
CA GLU A 43 8.77 -23.44 10.68
C GLU A 43 8.50 -22.53 11.89
N ASP A 44 8.94 -22.95 13.08
CA ASP A 44 9.34 -21.97 14.09
C ASP A 44 10.59 -21.26 13.58
N SER A 45 10.39 -20.24 12.75
CA SER A 45 11.47 -19.39 12.24
C SER A 45 12.27 -18.72 13.37
N GLY A 46 11.81 -18.80 14.63
CA GLY A 46 12.32 -18.02 15.75
C GLY A 46 12.06 -16.52 15.59
N VAL A 47 11.37 -16.12 14.51
CA VAL A 47 11.03 -14.74 14.21
C VAL A 47 9.65 -14.47 14.81
N VAL A 48 9.66 -14.07 16.09
CA VAL A 48 8.47 -13.49 16.72
C VAL A 48 8.16 -12.17 16.02
N GLN A 49 6.87 -11.88 15.79
CA GLN A 49 6.42 -10.57 15.32
C GLN A 49 7.06 -9.48 16.19
N ARG A 50 7.96 -8.70 15.60
CA ARG A 50 8.71 -7.67 16.30
C ARG A 50 7.73 -6.66 16.89
N ASP A 51 7.79 -6.45 18.21
CA ASP A 51 7.02 -5.41 18.87
C ASP A 51 7.63 -4.03 18.57
N ASP A 52 7.12 -3.41 17.52
CA ASP A 52 7.49 -2.06 17.09
C ASP A 52 6.50 -0.99 17.58
N ASP A 53 5.57 -1.35 18.48
CA ASP A 53 4.51 -0.45 18.97
C ASP A 53 5.07 0.83 19.59
N ARG A 54 6.24 0.75 20.22
CA ARG A 54 6.94 1.91 20.81
C ARG A 54 7.36 2.98 19.80
N HIS A 55 7.45 2.65 18.51
CA HIS A 55 7.84 3.56 17.44
C HIS A 55 6.63 4.11 16.66
N TRP A 56 5.43 3.71 17.05
CA TRP A 56 4.17 4.21 16.52
C TRP A 56 3.65 5.36 17.38
N PHE A 57 3.58 6.53 16.77
CA PHE A 57 3.12 7.77 17.38
C PHE A 57 1.76 8.18 16.82
N LEU A 58 1.15 9.19 17.46
CA LEU A 58 -0.08 9.82 16.98
C LEU A 58 -1.21 8.79 16.77
N ALA A 59 -1.49 8.01 17.82
CA ALA A 59 -2.43 6.89 17.80
C ALA A 59 -2.15 5.88 16.67
N GLY A 60 -0.88 5.62 16.37
CA GLY A 60 -0.44 4.62 15.39
C GLY A 60 -0.55 5.04 13.93
N THR A 61 -0.63 6.33 13.65
CA THR A 61 -0.64 6.84 12.27
C THR A 61 0.74 7.26 11.77
N VAL A 62 1.65 7.60 12.68
CA VAL A 62 3.02 8.03 12.37
C VAL A 62 4.01 6.99 12.88
N TYR A 63 4.94 6.57 12.04
CA TYR A 63 6.02 5.66 12.42
C TYR A 63 7.37 6.37 12.33
N ALA A 64 8.20 6.24 13.37
CA ALA A 64 9.56 6.75 13.34
C ALA A 64 10.52 5.85 14.14
N ASN A 65 11.42 5.17 13.42
CA ASN A 65 12.49 4.37 14.00
C ASN A 65 13.78 4.50 13.20
N ARG A 66 14.81 5.11 13.79
CA ARG A 66 16.12 5.29 13.14
C ARG A 66 16.92 4.00 12.97
N HIS A 67 16.62 2.97 13.76
CA HIS A 67 17.31 1.68 13.73
C HIS A 67 16.64 0.67 12.77
N ASP A 68 15.48 1.03 12.22
CA ASP A 68 14.78 0.24 11.22
C ASP A 68 15.22 0.68 9.81
N PRO A 69 15.82 -0.22 9.01
CA PRO A 69 16.26 0.12 7.65
C PRO A 69 15.10 0.26 6.66
N ALA A 70 13.87 -0.09 7.02
CA ALA A 70 12.70 0.07 6.15
C ALA A 70 12.39 1.56 5.91
N LEU A 71 12.23 1.94 4.63
CA LEU A 71 11.75 3.27 4.23
C LEU A 71 10.22 3.35 4.21
N VAL A 72 9.60 2.29 3.70
CA VAL A 72 8.17 2.14 3.52
C VAL A 72 7.73 0.87 4.25
N LEU A 73 6.66 0.96 5.02
CA LEU A 73 6.10 -0.16 5.75
C LEU A 73 4.57 -0.12 5.69
N HIS A 74 3.92 -1.23 6.00
CA HIS A 74 2.47 -1.23 6.15
C HIS A 74 2.07 -0.35 7.34
N ALA A 75 1.03 0.47 7.14
CA ALA A 75 0.43 1.25 8.20
C ALA A 75 -0.12 0.31 9.27
N ARG A 76 -0.05 0.72 10.56
CA ARG A 76 -0.60 -0.06 11.67
C ARG A 76 -2.10 -0.32 11.52
N PHE A 77 -2.82 0.64 10.93
CA PHE A 77 -4.26 0.57 10.73
C PHE A 77 -4.62 0.67 9.25
N GLY A 78 -5.58 -0.16 8.83
CA GLY A 78 -6.12 -0.16 7.47
C GLY A 78 -5.21 -0.81 6.43
N GLN A 79 -5.50 -0.52 5.16
CA GLN A 79 -4.82 -1.09 3.99
C GLN A 79 -3.92 -0.05 3.32
N SER A 80 -3.04 0.57 4.10
CA SER A 80 -2.20 1.66 3.60
C SER A 80 -0.74 1.40 3.90
N TRP A 81 0.11 2.12 3.18
CA TRP A 81 1.55 2.13 3.41
C TRP A 81 1.92 3.48 4.02
N THR A 82 2.93 3.47 4.89
CA THR A 82 3.46 4.68 5.51
C THR A 82 4.97 4.70 5.39
N LEU A 83 5.55 5.88 5.62
CA LEU A 83 6.98 6.10 5.61
C LEU A 83 7.55 5.99 7.03
N ASN A 84 8.76 5.47 7.14
CA ASN A 84 9.53 5.58 8.36
C ASN A 84 10.17 6.97 8.46
N LEU A 85 9.56 7.85 9.26
CA LEU A 85 10.04 9.22 9.48
C LEU A 85 11.28 9.28 10.40
N GLY A 86 11.74 8.15 10.94
CA GLY A 86 13.01 8.04 11.65
C GLY A 86 14.20 7.81 10.71
N HIS A 87 13.96 7.46 9.45
CA HIS A 87 15.02 7.10 8.50
C HIS A 87 15.50 8.33 7.70
N PRO A 88 16.81 8.62 7.65
CA PRO A 88 17.33 9.83 6.99
C PRO A 88 17.05 9.86 5.49
N VAL A 89 17.08 8.70 4.82
CA VAL A 89 16.77 8.62 3.38
C VAL A 89 15.31 8.97 3.08
N THR A 90 14.37 8.68 4.00
CA THR A 90 12.98 9.12 3.86
C THR A 90 12.91 10.64 3.73
N TRP A 91 13.62 11.36 4.60
CA TRP A 91 13.69 12.82 4.54
C TRP A 91 14.42 13.34 3.30
N ALA A 92 15.48 12.66 2.84
CA ALA A 92 16.14 13.03 1.60
C ALA A 92 15.19 12.92 0.39
N ILE A 93 14.41 11.84 0.30
CA ILE A 93 13.40 11.66 -0.75
C ILE A 93 12.34 12.76 -0.66
N LEU A 94 11.79 13.00 0.54
CA LEU A 94 10.79 14.05 0.76
C LEU A 94 11.33 15.45 0.39
N ALA A 95 12.58 15.74 0.72
CA ALA A 95 13.23 17.01 0.38
C ALA A 95 13.41 17.17 -1.14
N VAL A 96 13.80 16.12 -1.86
CA VAL A 96 13.90 16.14 -3.33
C VAL A 96 12.54 16.38 -3.96
N LEU A 97 11.50 15.67 -3.50
CA LEU A 97 10.14 15.84 -4.01
C LEU A 97 9.60 17.24 -3.73
N ALA A 98 9.78 17.74 -2.50
CA ALA A 98 9.37 19.09 -2.11
C ALA A 98 10.15 20.16 -2.89
N GLY A 99 11.44 19.97 -3.10
CA GLY A 99 12.29 20.85 -3.90
C GLY A 99 11.86 20.91 -5.36
N ALA A 100 11.61 19.75 -5.99
CA ALA A 100 11.09 19.68 -7.35
C ALA A 100 9.73 20.37 -7.47
N MET A 101 8.83 20.15 -6.51
CA MET A 101 7.53 20.81 -6.45
C MET A 101 7.68 22.34 -6.30
N LEU A 102 8.61 22.80 -5.46
CA LEU A 102 8.88 24.23 -5.27
C LEU A 102 9.46 24.87 -6.54
N LEU A 103 10.44 24.23 -7.18
CA LEU A 103 11.03 24.71 -8.43
C LEU A 103 9.99 24.79 -9.56
N ALA A 104 9.09 23.81 -9.64
CA ALA A 104 7.96 23.86 -10.57
C ALA A 104 6.99 25.01 -10.23
N ALA A 105 6.64 25.18 -8.94
CA ALA A 105 5.74 26.25 -8.50
C ALA A 105 6.33 27.67 -8.73
N LEU A 106 7.66 27.81 -8.68
CA LEU A 106 8.37 29.05 -8.98
C LEU A 106 8.63 29.26 -10.48
N GLY A 107 8.22 28.35 -11.34
CA GLY A 107 8.42 28.43 -12.79
C GLY A 107 9.87 28.19 -13.24
N VAL A 108 10.72 27.62 -12.38
CA VAL A 108 12.10 27.24 -12.73
C VAL A 108 12.11 25.94 -13.54
N ILE A 109 11.17 25.03 -13.24
CA ILE A 109 10.96 23.79 -13.99
C ILE A 109 9.62 23.91 -14.70
N GLU A 110 9.63 23.79 -16.02
CA GLU A 110 8.41 23.65 -16.80
C GLU A 110 7.84 22.25 -16.57
N LEU A 111 6.60 22.19 -16.06
CA LEU A 111 5.86 20.94 -16.04
C LEU A 111 5.40 20.65 -17.47
N PRO A 112 5.47 19.38 -17.93
CA PRO A 112 4.98 19.03 -19.25
C PRO A 112 3.52 19.47 -19.37
N GLU A 113 3.20 20.12 -20.49
CA GLU A 113 1.83 20.50 -20.78
C GLU A 113 0.95 19.26 -20.65
N ARG A 114 -0.17 19.42 -19.93
CA ARG A 114 -1.17 18.38 -19.85
C ARG A 114 -1.71 18.16 -21.26
N GLN A 115 -1.21 17.14 -21.94
CA GLN A 115 -1.82 16.63 -23.16
C GLN A 115 -3.17 16.05 -22.74
N SER A 116 -4.25 16.81 -22.92
CA SER A 116 -5.59 16.26 -22.83
C SER A 116 -5.73 15.23 -23.94
N LEU A 117 -5.70 13.96 -23.57
CA LEU A 117 -6.19 12.91 -24.44
C LEU A 117 -7.70 13.12 -24.55
N LEU A 118 -8.10 13.92 -25.56
CA LEU A 118 -9.45 14.38 -25.91
C LEU A 118 -9.92 15.66 -25.20
#